data_AF-A0A830C117-F1
#
_entry.id   AF-A0A830C117-F1
#
_cell.length_a   1.000
_cell.length_b   1.000
_cell.length_c   1.000
_cell.angle_alpha   90.00
_cell.angle_beta   90.00
_cell.angle_gamma   90.00
#
_symmetry.space_group_name_H-M   'P 1'
#
loop_
_entity.id
_entity.type
_entity.pdbx_description
1 polymer ?
#
loop_
_entity_poly.entity_id
_entity_poly.type
_entity_poly.pdbx_seq_one_letter_code
_entity_poly.pdbx_strand_id
1 'polypeptide(L)'
;MAPEYIRAPDFDVVPEWIQKNPKLFPYFKDCVGAIDGTIIPAWVPHQKHGTYRSRKRTLSQNVMAACDFNLNFTFVLSGWEGSANDARVLAEALVLPSNNFPWPPQGKNLGFVLECCYTK
;
A
#
# COMPACT_ATOMS: atom_id res chain seq x y z
N MET A 1 5.58 13.28 1.08
CA MET A 1 4.17 12.90 0.83
C MET A 1 3.30 14.13 1.08
N ALA A 2 2.14 14.28 0.43
CA ALA A 2 1.23 15.40 0.65
C ALA A 2 0.48 15.21 1.99
N PRO A 3 0.95 15.80 3.10
CA PRO A 3 0.50 15.43 4.44
C PRO A 3 -0.93 15.92 4.74
N GLU A 4 -1.43 16.85 3.93
CA GLU A 4 -2.80 17.35 4.01
C GLU A 4 -3.83 16.24 3.68
N TYR A 5 -3.50 15.36 2.74
CA TYR A 5 -4.41 14.37 2.18
C TYR A 5 -4.10 12.93 2.60
N ILE A 6 -2.82 12.59 2.81
CA ILE A 6 -2.40 11.24 3.20
C ILE A 6 -2.01 11.29 4.67
N ARG A 7 -2.84 10.67 5.51
CA ARG A 7 -2.68 10.66 6.97
C ARG A 7 -2.66 9.23 7.48
N ALA A 8 -1.94 8.98 8.57
CA ALA A 8 -1.96 7.67 9.22
C ALA A 8 -3.41 7.26 9.58
N PRO A 9 -3.75 5.96 9.50
CA PRO A 9 -5.07 5.50 9.91
C PRO A 9 -5.25 5.67 11.42
N ASP A 10 -6.51 5.62 11.86
CA ASP A 10 -6.82 5.44 13.27
C ASP A 10 -6.57 3.98 13.67
N PHE A 11 -5.62 3.77 14.58
CA PHE A 11 -5.23 2.46 15.08
C PHE A 11 -6.05 2.00 16.30
N ASP A 12 -7.08 2.72 16.72
CA ASP A 12 -7.92 2.35 17.87
C ASP A 12 -9.34 1.95 17.46
N VAL A 13 -9.71 2.18 16.19
CA VAL A 13 -11.08 2.07 15.74
C VAL A 13 -11.22 0.98 14.68
N VAL A 14 -11.85 -0.12 15.07
CA VAL A 14 -12.46 -1.06 14.11
C VAL A 14 -13.87 -0.56 13.82
N PRO A 15 -14.25 -0.32 12.55
CA PRO A 15 -15.60 0.11 12.21
C PRO A 15 -16.69 -0.80 12.78
N GLU A 16 -17.78 -0.21 13.28
CA GLU A 16 -18.86 -0.95 13.94
C GLU A 16 -19.50 -2.01 13.01
N TRP A 17 -19.57 -1.73 11.71
CA TRP A 17 -20.09 -2.66 10.71
C TRP A 17 -19.23 -3.92 10.54
N ILE A 18 -17.93 -3.86 10.85
CA ILE A 18 -17.05 -5.03 10.92
C ILE A 18 -17.36 -5.81 12.20
N GLN A 19 -17.42 -5.13 13.34
CA GLN A 19 -17.66 -5.75 14.64
C GLN A 19 -19.01 -6.47 14.72
N LYS A 20 -20.07 -5.88 14.13
CA LYS A 20 -21.43 -6.43 14.13
C LYS A 20 -21.66 -7.54 13.10
N ASN A 21 -20.75 -7.74 12.16
CA ASN A 21 -20.93 -8.72 11.08
C ASN A 21 -20.14 -10.01 11.37
N PRO A 22 -20.81 -11.14 11.65
CA PRO A 22 -20.15 -12.41 11.96
C PRO A 22 -19.39 -13.02 10.77
N LYS A 23 -19.58 -12.50 9.55
CA LYS A 23 -18.75 -12.89 8.38
C LYS A 23 -17.40 -12.18 8.35
N LEU A 24 -17.26 -11.05 9.06
CA LEU A 24 -16.07 -10.22 9.05
C LEU A 24 -15.31 -10.29 10.38
N PHE A 25 -16.04 -10.29 11.50
CA PHE A 25 -15.46 -10.52 12.81
C PHE A 25 -15.38 -12.03 13.11
N PRO A 26 -14.26 -12.56 13.64
CA PRO A 26 -13.07 -11.86 14.12
C PRO A 26 -11.96 -11.63 13.07
N TYR A 27 -12.15 -12.04 11.81
CA TYR A 27 -11.09 -12.06 10.79
C TYR A 27 -10.43 -10.69 10.54
N PHE A 28 -11.20 -9.60 10.62
CA PHE A 28 -10.71 -8.23 10.41
C PHE A 28 -10.59 -7.41 11.70
N LYS A 29 -10.65 -8.04 12.89
CA LYS A 29 -10.66 -7.30 14.17
C LYS A 29 -9.37 -6.52 14.44
N ASP A 30 -8.26 -6.94 13.83
CA ASP A 30 -6.94 -6.32 13.98
C ASP A 30 -6.45 -5.67 12.67
N CYS A 31 -7.34 -5.57 11.69
CA CYS A 31 -7.05 -4.95 10.41
C CYS A 31 -7.27 -3.45 10.49
N VAL A 32 -6.35 -2.64 9.96
CA VAL A 32 -6.50 -1.18 9.85
C VAL A 32 -6.92 -0.73 8.45
N GLY A 33 -6.89 -1.64 7.49
CA GLY A 33 -7.18 -1.36 6.10
C GLY A 33 -6.48 -2.31 5.14
N ALA A 34 -6.34 -1.92 3.88
CA ALA A 34 -5.74 -2.74 2.83
C ALA A 34 -4.48 -2.09 2.26
N ILE A 35 -3.55 -2.90 1.74
CA ILE A 35 -2.38 -2.45 0.99
C ILE A 35 -2.20 -3.33 -0.24
N ASP A 36 -2.00 -2.69 -1.41
CA ASP A 36 -1.76 -3.36 -2.70
C ASP A 36 -0.81 -2.55 -3.59
N GLY A 37 -0.13 -3.25 -4.49
CA GLY A 37 0.67 -2.68 -5.57
C GLY A 37 -0.17 -2.44 -6.83
N THR A 38 -0.08 -1.24 -7.39
CA THR A 38 -0.77 -0.89 -8.65
C THR A 38 0.21 -0.32 -9.67
N ILE A 39 0.07 -0.77 -10.92
CA ILE A 39 0.90 -0.31 -12.03
C ILE A 39 0.18 0.84 -12.72
N ILE A 40 0.76 2.04 -12.68
CA ILE A 40 0.23 3.23 -13.36
C ILE A 40 1.18 3.68 -14.48
N PRO A 41 0.68 4.37 -15.52
CA PRO A 41 1.55 4.97 -16.53
C PRO A 41 2.60 5.88 -15.91
N ALA A 42 3.81 5.88 -16.49
CA ALA A 42 4.91 6.71 -16.03
C ALA A 42 5.55 7.46 -17.20
N TRP A 43 5.91 8.71 -16.94
CA TRP A 43 6.74 9.51 -17.83
C TRP A 43 8.15 9.59 -17.25
N VAL A 44 9.11 8.97 -17.94
CA VAL A 44 10.50 8.91 -17.47
C VAL A 44 11.49 9.24 -18.60
N PRO A 45 12.70 9.75 -18.27
CA PRO A 45 13.74 9.99 -19.26
C PRO A 45 14.10 8.71 -20.03
N HIS A 46 14.54 8.88 -21.28
CA HIS A 46 14.82 7.76 -22.20
C HIS A 46 15.77 6.72 -21.62
N GLN A 47 16.77 7.15 -20.86
CA GLN A 47 17.76 6.28 -20.21
C GLN A 47 17.14 5.29 -19.21
N LYS A 48 15.96 5.62 -18.66
CA LYS A 48 15.22 4.78 -17.71
C LYS A 48 14.12 3.94 -18.36
N HIS A 49 13.90 4.05 -19.68
CA HIS A 49 12.83 3.33 -20.37
C HIS A 49 12.94 1.81 -20.20
N GLY A 50 14.16 1.27 -20.14
CA GLY A 50 14.39 -0.16 -19.98
C GLY A 50 13.78 -0.73 -18.69
N THR A 51 13.96 -0.06 -17.56
CA THR A 51 13.50 -0.56 -16.25
C THR A 51 12.02 -0.26 -15.99
N TYR A 52 11.52 0.90 -16.47
CA TYR A 52 10.11 1.29 -16.31
C TYR A 52 9.17 0.62 -17.32
N ARG A 53 9.68 -0.22 -18.21
CA ARG A 53 8.86 -0.98 -19.14
C ARG A 53 8.20 -2.16 -18.41
N SER A 54 6.87 -2.16 -18.36
CA SER A 54 6.12 -3.31 -17.84
C SER A 54 6.16 -4.51 -18.78
N ARG A 55 5.63 -5.64 -18.31
CA ARG A 55 5.34 -6.83 -19.15
C ARG A 55 4.47 -6.51 -20.37
N LYS A 56 3.60 -5.50 -20.28
CA LYS A 56 2.76 -5.02 -21.39
C LYS A 56 3.50 -4.08 -22.35
N ARG A 57 4.82 -3.95 -22.21
CA ARG A 57 5.73 -3.12 -23.02
C ARG A 57 5.46 -1.62 -22.97
N THR A 58 4.59 -1.16 -22.06
CA THR A 58 4.29 0.24 -21.78
C THR A 58 5.20 0.79 -20.68
N LEU A 59 5.45 2.11 -20.72
CA LEU A 59 6.16 2.80 -19.64
C LEU A 59 5.22 2.99 -18.45
N SER A 60 5.63 2.49 -17.30
CA SER A 60 4.81 2.43 -16.10
C SER A 60 5.67 2.42 -14.85
N GLN A 61 5.07 2.74 -13.72
CA GLN A 61 5.66 2.65 -12.40
C GLN A 61 4.76 1.80 -11.51
N ASN A 62 5.37 1.08 -10.59
CA ASN A 62 4.63 0.44 -9.51
C ASN A 62 4.42 1.46 -8.38
N VAL A 63 3.20 1.52 -7.87
CA VAL A 63 2.82 2.35 -6.73
C VAL A 63 2.23 1.43 -5.68
N MET A 64 2.86 1.39 -4.50
CA MET A 64 2.31 0.70 -3.34
C MET A 64 1.44 1.68 -2.56
N ALA A 65 0.16 1.36 -2.39
CA ALA A 65 -0.77 2.23 -1.70
C ALA A 65 -1.50 1.46 -0.61
N ALA A 66 -1.66 2.09 0.55
CA ALA A 66 -2.50 1.60 1.64
C ALA A 66 -3.68 2.54 1.86
N CYS A 67 -4.82 1.98 2.24
CA CYS A 67 -6.03 2.73 2.57
C CYS A 67 -6.69 2.22 3.85
N ASP A 68 -7.47 3.07 4.50
CA ASP A 68 -8.34 2.70 5.62
C ASP A 68 -9.66 2.06 5.15
N PHE A 69 -10.54 1.70 6.08
CA PHE A 69 -11.87 1.16 5.76
C PHE A 69 -12.84 2.15 5.10
N ASN A 70 -12.53 3.44 5.09
CA ASN A 70 -13.27 4.47 4.37
C ASN A 70 -12.68 4.71 2.97
N LEU A 71 -11.71 3.90 2.55
CA LEU A 71 -10.99 4.01 1.27
C LEU A 71 -10.14 5.29 1.14
N ASN A 72 -9.81 5.95 2.26
CA ASN A 72 -8.87 7.05 2.24
C ASN A 72 -7.44 6.50 2.19
N PHE A 73 -6.59 7.06 1.32
CA PHE A 73 -5.19 6.67 1.28
C PHE A 73 -4.47 7.12 2.57
N THR A 74 -3.81 6.16 3.20
CA THR A 74 -3.05 6.38 4.44
C THR A 74 -1.55 6.25 4.22
N PHE A 75 -1.15 5.68 3.09
CA PHE A 75 0.22 5.60 2.63
C PHE A 75 0.27 5.47 1.10
N VAL A 76 1.23 6.14 0.46
CA VAL A 76 1.51 5.98 -0.98
C VAL A 76 3.02 6.05 -1.20
N LEU A 77 3.58 4.96 -1.74
CA LEU A 77 4.96 4.89 -2.22
C LEU A 77 4.97 4.75 -3.73
N SER A 78 5.46 5.78 -4.42
CA SER A 78 5.56 5.83 -5.88
C SER A 78 7.01 5.89 -6.35
N GLY A 79 7.22 5.88 -7.68
CA GLY A 79 8.54 6.02 -8.29
C GLY A 79 9.27 4.70 -8.56
N TRP A 80 8.69 3.56 -8.17
CA TRP A 80 9.25 2.24 -8.45
C TRP A 80 9.09 1.86 -9.92
N GLU A 81 10.05 1.11 -10.46
CA GLU A 81 10.00 0.75 -11.86
C GLU A 81 8.79 -0.16 -12.16
N GLY A 82 8.14 -0.01 -13.32
CA GLY A 82 6.96 -0.81 -13.66
C GLY A 82 7.21 -2.32 -13.84
N SER A 83 8.48 -2.73 -13.81
CA SER A 83 8.90 -4.14 -13.75
C SER A 83 9.12 -4.66 -12.32
N ALA A 84 9.11 -3.78 -11.32
CA ALA A 84 9.31 -4.16 -9.92
C ALA A 84 8.13 -4.97 -9.40
N ASN A 85 8.43 -6.09 -8.75
CA ASN A 85 7.45 -6.93 -8.06
C ASN A 85 6.91 -6.21 -6.81
N ASP A 86 5.61 -6.31 -6.57
CA ASP A 86 4.92 -5.78 -5.39
C ASP A 86 5.62 -6.14 -4.08
N ALA A 87 6.13 -7.37 -3.95
CA ALA A 87 6.88 -7.81 -2.76
C ALA A 87 8.16 -7.00 -2.53
N ARG A 88 8.87 -6.60 -3.60
CA ARG A 88 10.08 -5.75 -3.51
C ARG A 88 9.70 -4.33 -3.08
N VAL A 89 8.65 -3.78 -3.69
CA VAL A 89 8.16 -2.43 -3.36
C VAL A 89 7.66 -2.37 -1.92
N LEU A 90 6.95 -3.42 -1.47
CA LEU A 90 6.48 -3.54 -0.10
C LEU A 90 7.64 -3.62 0.88
N ALA A 91 8.64 -4.49 0.64
CA ALA A 91 9.79 -4.62 1.52
C ALA A 91 10.49 -3.27 1.74
N GLU A 92 10.65 -2.50 0.68
CA GLU A 92 11.23 -1.16 0.73
C GLU A 92 10.35 -0.14 1.45
N ALA A 93 9.04 -0.20 1.25
CA ALA A 93 8.07 0.60 2.02
C ALA A 93 8.24 0.40 3.53
N LEU A 94 8.47 -0.83 3.96
CA LEU A 94 8.53 -1.22 5.37
C LEU A 94 9.92 -0.99 6.00
N VAL A 95 11.01 -1.16 5.24
CA VAL A 95 12.38 -1.15 5.78
C VAL A 95 12.95 0.26 5.90
N LEU A 96 12.69 1.15 4.93
CA LEU A 96 13.31 2.48 4.92
C LEU A 96 12.54 3.46 5.83
N PRO A 97 13.13 3.99 6.91
CA PRO A 97 12.45 4.95 7.79
C PRO A 97 12.00 6.22 7.04
N SER A 98 12.72 6.61 5.99
CA SER A 98 12.40 7.78 5.16
C SER A 98 11.06 7.66 4.43
N ASN A 99 10.53 6.44 4.27
CA ASN A 99 9.24 6.23 3.62
C ASN A 99 8.06 6.63 4.53
N ASN A 100 8.28 6.77 5.84
CA ASN A 100 7.24 7.12 6.82
C ASN A 100 6.02 6.18 6.74
N PHE A 101 6.27 4.88 6.62
CA PHE A 101 5.20 3.89 6.65
C PHE A 101 4.43 3.99 8.00
N PRO A 102 3.09 4.00 7.99
CA PRO A 102 2.28 4.19 9.19
C PRO A 102 2.25 2.89 10.00
N TRP A 103 3.31 2.64 10.76
CA TRP A 103 3.37 1.53 11.69
C TRP A 103 2.41 1.75 12.86
N PRO A 104 1.69 0.70 13.32
CA PRO A 104 0.91 0.78 14.53
C PRO A 104 1.79 1.16 15.74
N PRO A 105 1.23 1.88 16.73
CA PRO A 105 1.89 2.12 18.00
C PRO A 105 2.39 0.83 18.66
N GLN A 106 3.50 0.92 19.39
CA GLN A 106 4.10 -0.21 20.08
C GLN A 106 3.08 -0.85 21.04
N GLY A 107 2.97 -2.19 21.00
CA GLY A 107 2.04 -2.96 21.84
C GLY A 107 0.68 -3.23 21.20
N LYS A 108 0.40 -2.72 20.00
CA LYS A 108 -0.77 -3.09 19.20
C LYS A 108 -0.42 -4.14 18.15
N ASN A 109 -1.20 -5.22 18.10
CA ASN A 109 -1.08 -6.25 17.06
C ASN A 109 -1.97 -5.92 15.85
N LEU A 110 -1.80 -4.72 15.29
CA LEU A 110 -2.58 -4.27 14.13
C LEU A 110 -1.80 -4.41 12.83
N GLY A 111 -2.50 -4.58 11.72
CA GLY A 111 -1.85 -4.69 10.41
C GLY A 111 -2.76 -4.33 9.26
N PHE A 112 -2.15 -4.07 8.11
CA PHE A 112 -2.89 -3.98 6.84
C PHE A 112 -3.11 -5.38 6.30
N VAL A 113 -4.27 -5.62 5.71
CA VAL A 113 -4.48 -6.80 4.86
C VAL A 113 -3.71 -6.56 3.57
N LEU A 114 -2.71 -7.41 3.35
CA LEU A 114 -1.90 -7.37 2.15
C LEU A 114 -2.55 -8.22 1.07
N GLU A 115 -2.96 -7.57 -0.02
CA GLU A 115 -3.30 -8.30 -1.23
C GLU A 115 -2.00 -8.61 -1.98
N CYS A 116 -1.38 -9.75 -1.67
CA CYS A 116 -0.29 -10.27 -2.49
C CYS A 116 -0.87 -10.79 -3.81
N CYS A 117 -1.13 -9.88 -4.76
CA CYS A 117 -1.37 -10.29 -6.13
C CYS A 117 -0.10 -10.99 -6.66
N TYR A 118 -0.14 -12.32 -6.75
CA TYR A 118 0.86 -13.06 -7.53
C TYR A 118 0.75 -12.60 -8.99
N THR A 119 1.72 -11.78 -9.40
CA THR A 119 2.08 -11.46 -10.79
C THR A 119 1.00 -10.73 -11.65
N LYS A 120 0.90 -9.38 -11.55
CA LYS A 120 0.31 -8.50 -12.62
C LYS A 120 1.21 -8.31 -13.85
#